data_AF-W3ALK9-F1
#
_entry.id   AF-W3ALK9-F1
#
_cell.length_a   1.000
_cell.length_b   1.000
_cell.length_c   1.000
_cell.angle_alpha   90.00
_cell.angle_beta   90.00
_cell.angle_gamma   90.00
#
_symmetry.space_group_name_H-M   'P 1'
#
loop_
_entity.id
_entity.type
_entity.pdbx_description
1 polymer ?
#
loop_
_entity_poly.entity_id
_entity_poly.type
_entity_poly.pdbx_seq_one_letter_code
_entity_poly.pdbx_strand_id
1 'polypeptide(L)'
;MEKKPYYITTAIAYASGKPHIGNTYEIVLADAIARYKRFQGYDVRFQTGTDEHGQKIELKAEAAGITPKQYVDKTAGDIKTIWDLMNTSYDKFIRTTDEYHEKQVQKMFKKMYDKGDIYKSEYEGWYCTPCESFWTDSQLVDGKCPDCGRDVEKAREEAYFFKMSKYADRLMKHI
;
A
#
# COMPACT_ATOMS: atom_id res chain seq x y z
N MET A 1 -20.83 -31.24 -1.22
CA MET A 1 -21.07 -29.98 -1.95
C MET A 1 -19.84 -29.11 -1.77
N GLU A 2 -19.28 -28.58 -2.86
CA GLU A 2 -18.15 -27.65 -2.78
C GLU A 2 -18.61 -26.35 -2.11
N LYS A 3 -17.81 -25.85 -1.17
CA LYS A 3 -18.09 -24.59 -0.47
C LYS A 3 -17.90 -23.42 -1.43
N LYS A 4 -18.80 -22.43 -1.40
CA LYS A 4 -18.69 -21.24 -2.24
C LYS A 4 -17.49 -20.38 -1.78
N PRO A 5 -16.59 -19.95 -2.68
CA PRO A 5 -15.43 -19.14 -2.29
C PRO A 5 -15.85 -17.73 -1.86
N TYR A 6 -15.13 -17.19 -0.88
CA TYR A 6 -15.24 -15.81 -0.42
C TYR A 6 -13.86 -15.25 -0.10
N TYR A 7 -13.49 -14.13 -0.72
CA TYR A 7 -12.19 -13.49 -0.50
C TYR A 7 -12.39 -12.13 0.15
N ILE A 8 -11.65 -11.89 1.24
CA ILE A 8 -11.64 -10.61 1.96
C ILE A 8 -10.21 -10.23 2.30
N THR A 9 -9.91 -8.93 2.16
CA THR A 9 -8.60 -8.35 2.43
C THR A 9 -8.74 -7.13 3.33
N THR A 10 -7.74 -6.85 4.15
CA THR A 10 -7.54 -5.49 4.69
C THR A 10 -6.59 -4.71 3.77
N ALA A 11 -6.52 -3.40 3.97
CA ALA A 11 -5.32 -2.65 3.63
C ALA A 11 -4.10 -3.28 4.33
N ILE A 12 -2.96 -3.27 3.66
CA ILE A 12 -1.69 -3.68 4.27
C ILE A 12 -1.17 -2.54 5.16
N ALA A 13 -0.70 -2.87 6.36
CA ALA A 13 -0.27 -1.88 7.34
C ALA A 13 1.08 -1.27 6.94
N TYR A 14 1.20 0.05 6.99
CA TYR A 14 2.46 0.71 6.64
C TYR A 14 3.54 0.46 7.69
N ALA A 15 4.64 -0.19 7.30
CA ALA A 15 5.69 -0.70 8.20
C ALA A 15 6.68 0.38 8.65
N SER A 16 6.23 1.62 8.84
CA SER A 16 7.05 2.71 9.37
C SER A 16 6.91 2.89 10.89
N GLY A 17 6.13 2.07 11.58
CA GLY A 17 5.96 2.18 13.02
C GLY A 17 4.95 1.18 13.59
N LYS A 18 4.67 1.32 14.90
CA LYS A 18 3.65 0.51 15.57
C LYS A 18 2.25 0.91 15.09
N PRO A 19 1.37 -0.06 14.80
CA PRO A 19 0.00 0.21 14.40
C PRO A 19 -0.79 0.85 15.56
N HIS A 20 -1.73 1.72 15.22
CA HIS A 20 -2.64 2.37 16.17
C HIS A 20 -4.04 1.75 16.10
N ILE A 21 -4.95 2.20 16.98
CA ILE A 21 -6.31 1.65 17.09
C ILE A 21 -7.08 1.63 15.75
N GLY A 22 -6.87 2.61 14.87
CA GLY A 22 -7.46 2.61 13.53
C GLY A 22 -7.07 1.40 12.67
N ASN A 23 -5.79 0.98 12.70
CA ASN A 23 -5.35 -0.23 11.98
C ASN A 23 -5.98 -1.48 12.60
N THR A 24 -6.03 -1.54 13.93
CA THR A 24 -6.64 -2.66 14.67
C THR A 24 -8.13 -2.79 14.39
N TYR A 25 -8.84 -1.67 14.26
CA TYR A 25 -10.27 -1.66 13.96
C TYR A 25 -10.58 -2.36 12.63
N GLU A 26 -9.84 -2.03 11.57
CA GLU A 26 -10.05 -2.62 10.24
C GLU A 26 -9.88 -4.13 10.25
N ILE A 27 -8.79 -4.65 10.83
CA ILE A 27 -8.53 -6.09 10.82
C ILE A 27 -9.54 -6.87 11.68
N VAL A 28 -9.98 -6.32 12.81
CA VAL A 28 -11.01 -6.95 13.65
C VAL A 28 -12.36 -6.97 12.92
N LEU A 29 -12.70 -5.90 12.19
CA LEU A 29 -13.94 -5.86 11.42
C LEU A 29 -13.92 -6.86 10.25
N ALA A 30 -12.80 -6.92 9.52
CA ALA A 30 -12.60 -7.91 8.46
C ALA A 30 -12.66 -9.35 9.01
N ASP A 31 -12.09 -9.58 10.20
CA ASP A 31 -12.14 -10.86 10.90
C ASP A 31 -13.56 -11.28 11.28
N ALA A 32 -14.38 -10.36 11.80
CA ALA A 32 -15.78 -10.63 12.12
C ALA A 32 -16.56 -11.07 10.87
N ILE A 33 -16.33 -10.40 9.73
CA ILE A 33 -16.94 -10.77 8.44
C ILE A 33 -16.44 -12.13 7.97
N ALA A 34 -15.12 -12.37 8.03
CA ALA A 34 -14.52 -13.63 7.63
C ALA A 34 -15.08 -14.81 8.44
N ARG A 35 -15.17 -14.67 9.77
CA ARG A 35 -15.76 -15.67 10.66
C ARG A 35 -17.23 -15.90 10.37
N TYR A 36 -18.00 -14.83 10.16
CA TYR A 36 -19.42 -14.95 9.79
C TYR A 36 -19.60 -15.71 8.46
N LYS A 37 -18.75 -15.44 7.46
CA LYS A 37 -18.78 -16.15 6.17
C LYS A 37 -18.40 -17.62 6.32
N ARG A 38 -17.39 -17.94 7.14
CA ARG A 38 -17.04 -19.33 7.47
C ARG A 38 -18.21 -20.04 8.16
N PHE A 39 -18.89 -19.38 9.10
CA PHE A 39 -20.09 -19.90 9.76
C PHE A 39 -21.24 -20.16 8.78
N GLN A 40 -21.41 -19.32 7.75
CA GLN A 40 -22.35 -19.53 6.64
C GLN A 40 -21.95 -20.66 5.66
N GLY A 41 -20.83 -21.35 5.89
CA GLY A 41 -20.37 -22.47 5.07
C GLY A 41 -19.54 -22.09 3.84
N TYR A 42 -19.07 -20.84 3.74
CA TYR A 42 -18.17 -20.41 2.66
C TYR A 42 -16.75 -20.96 2.84
N ASP A 43 -16.04 -21.12 1.73
CA ASP A 43 -14.59 -21.29 1.71
C ASP A 43 -13.94 -19.91 1.72
N VAL A 44 -13.48 -19.48 2.89
CA VAL A 44 -13.03 -18.10 3.11
C VAL A 44 -11.52 -18.01 3.01
N ARG A 45 -11.06 -17.08 2.18
CA ARG A 45 -9.69 -16.58 2.15
C ARG A 45 -9.69 -15.18 2.77
N PHE A 46 -9.00 -15.01 3.90
CA PHE A 46 -8.79 -13.74 4.59
C PHE A 46 -7.31 -13.38 4.53
N GLN A 47 -6.97 -12.24 3.93
CA GLN A 47 -5.58 -11.80 3.77
C GLN A 47 -5.34 -10.41 4.36
N THR A 48 -4.22 -10.27 5.06
CA THR A 48 -3.69 -9.01 5.57
C THR A 48 -2.19 -8.94 5.27
N GLY A 49 -1.48 -7.92 5.75
CA GLY A 49 -0.05 -7.81 5.53
C GLY A 49 0.53 -6.44 5.86
N THR A 50 1.73 -6.22 5.34
CA THR A 50 2.52 -5.00 5.55
C THR A 50 3.03 -4.42 4.23
N ASP A 51 2.98 -3.09 4.15
CA ASP A 51 3.66 -2.31 3.13
C ASP A 51 5.01 -1.82 3.65
N GLU A 52 6.08 -2.26 3.00
CA GLU A 52 7.45 -2.23 3.50
C GLU A 52 8.41 -1.45 2.59
N HIS A 53 7.88 -0.76 1.57
CA HIS A 53 8.67 0.09 0.69
C HIS A 53 8.35 1.58 0.93
N GLY A 54 9.29 2.47 0.62
CA GLY A 54 9.09 3.92 0.64
C GLY A 54 10.16 4.70 1.41
N GLN A 55 10.31 5.99 1.06
CA GLN A 55 11.38 6.86 1.56
C GLN A 55 11.33 7.03 3.09
N LYS A 56 10.14 7.11 3.69
CA LYS A 56 10.02 7.21 5.16
C LYS A 56 10.58 5.99 5.89
N ILE A 57 10.51 4.80 5.30
CA ILE A 57 11.09 3.59 5.88
C ILE A 57 12.61 3.65 5.80
N GLU A 58 13.16 4.06 4.66
CA GLU A 58 14.59 4.26 4.46
C GLU A 58 15.18 5.24 5.48
N LEU A 59 14.58 6.44 5.61
CA LEU A 59 15.02 7.45 6.57
C LEU A 59 14.97 6.97 8.03
N LYS A 60 13.94 6.17 8.39
CA LYS A 60 13.83 5.60 9.74
C LYS A 60 14.86 4.50 10.00
N ALA A 61 15.17 3.70 9.00
CA ALA A 61 16.21 2.68 9.09
C ALA A 61 17.59 3.32 9.26
N GLU A 62 17.89 4.36 8.47
CA GLU A 62 19.11 5.15 8.57
C GLU A 62 19.25 5.81 9.95
N ALA A 63 18.20 6.48 10.45
CA ALA A 63 18.20 7.08 11.79
C ALA A 63 18.38 6.05 12.92
N ALA A 64 17.99 4.80 12.68
CA ALA A 64 18.18 3.68 13.62
C ALA A 64 19.52 2.95 13.43
N GLY A 65 20.35 3.34 12.45
CA GLY A 65 21.64 2.71 12.17
C GLY A 65 21.53 1.26 11.67
N ILE A 66 20.42 0.89 11.02
CA ILE A 66 20.16 -0.46 10.50
C ILE A 66 19.72 -0.42 9.04
N THR A 67 19.76 -1.57 8.36
CA THR A 67 19.28 -1.64 6.97
C THR A 67 17.75 -1.53 6.90
N PRO A 68 17.17 -1.03 5.79
CA PRO A 68 15.72 -0.98 5.60
C PRO A 68 15.05 -2.34 5.80
N LYS A 69 15.69 -3.42 5.31
CA LYS A 69 15.18 -4.78 5.47
C LYS A 69 15.09 -5.22 6.94
N GLN A 70 16.13 -4.94 7.74
CA GLN A 70 16.11 -5.22 9.19
C GLN A 70 15.02 -4.41 9.90
N TYR A 71 14.83 -3.16 9.50
CA TYR A 71 13.79 -2.29 10.05
C TYR A 71 12.38 -2.83 9.81
N VAL A 72 12.06 -3.20 8.57
CA VAL A 72 10.74 -3.74 8.21
C VAL A 72 10.53 -5.17 8.70
N ASP A 73 11.58 -6.00 8.79
CA ASP A 73 11.50 -7.32 9.42
C ASP A 73 11.04 -7.24 10.88
N LYS A 74 11.61 -6.30 11.64
CA LYS A 74 11.19 -6.04 13.01
C LYS A 74 9.76 -5.50 13.07
N THR A 75 9.45 -4.48 12.28
CA THR A 75 8.15 -3.80 12.33
C THR A 75 7.01 -4.70 11.87
N ALA A 76 7.21 -5.50 10.82
CA ALA A 76 6.25 -6.50 10.38
C ALA A 76 6.02 -7.59 11.45
N GLY A 77 7.07 -8.01 12.16
CA GLY A 77 6.96 -8.91 13.31
C GLY A 77 6.12 -8.34 14.45
N ASP A 78 6.33 -7.06 14.78
CA ASP A 78 5.53 -6.34 15.79
C ASP A 78 4.05 -6.27 15.36
N ILE A 79 3.77 -5.90 14.10
CA ILE A 79 2.40 -5.84 13.55
C ILE A 79 1.72 -7.22 13.59
N LYS A 80 2.42 -8.26 13.12
CA LYS A 80 1.89 -9.63 13.13
C LYS A 80 1.56 -10.08 14.56
N THR A 81 2.44 -9.79 15.52
CA THR A 81 2.21 -10.11 16.94
C THR A 81 0.94 -9.45 17.45
N ILE A 82 0.69 -8.18 17.09
CA ILE A 82 -0.54 -7.47 17.50
C ILE A 82 -1.78 -8.13 16.86
N TRP A 83 -1.72 -8.52 15.58
CA TRP A 83 -2.83 -9.22 14.92
C TRP A 83 -3.13 -10.58 15.54
N ASP A 84 -2.08 -11.29 15.96
CA ASP A 84 -2.19 -12.58 16.67
C ASP A 84 -2.79 -12.38 18.07
N LEU A 85 -2.40 -11.31 18.80
CA LEU A 85 -2.97 -10.96 20.10
C LEU A 85 -4.47 -10.61 20.01
N MET A 86 -4.91 -10.01 18.90
CA MET A 86 -6.32 -9.75 18.63
C MET A 86 -7.09 -11.00 18.19
N ASN A 87 -6.42 -12.17 18.11
CA ASN A 87 -7.00 -13.45 17.70
C ASN A 87 -7.69 -13.37 16.32
N THR A 88 -7.05 -12.68 15.38
CA THR A 88 -7.56 -12.57 14.01
C THR A 88 -7.31 -13.86 13.23
N SER A 89 -8.29 -14.25 12.41
CA SER A 89 -8.32 -15.52 11.67
C SER A 89 -7.86 -15.36 10.22
N TYR A 90 -6.86 -14.51 9.98
CA TYR A 90 -6.31 -14.33 8.65
C TYR A 90 -5.57 -15.60 8.20
N ASP A 91 -5.71 -15.94 6.92
CA ASP A 91 -5.11 -17.13 6.33
C ASP A 91 -3.70 -16.83 5.75
N LYS A 92 -3.40 -15.55 5.49
CA LYS A 92 -2.05 -15.12 5.07
C LYS A 92 -1.76 -13.69 5.50
N PHE A 93 -0.56 -13.53 6.04
CA PHE A 93 0.10 -12.26 6.21
C PHE A 93 1.10 -12.08 5.06
N ILE A 94 0.88 -11.10 4.19
CA ILE A 94 1.76 -10.78 3.06
C ILE A 94 2.73 -9.68 3.44
N ARG A 95 3.96 -9.74 2.94
CA ARG A 95 4.93 -8.65 3.03
C ARG A 95 5.31 -8.20 1.63
N THR A 96 5.38 -6.89 1.38
CA THR A 96 5.75 -6.41 0.03
C THR A 96 7.23 -6.65 -0.31
N THR A 97 8.08 -7.02 0.66
CA THR A 97 9.44 -7.55 0.43
C THR A 97 9.49 -9.06 0.22
N ASP A 98 8.34 -9.77 0.21
CA ASP A 98 8.34 -11.20 -0.13
C ASP A 98 8.76 -11.37 -1.59
N GLU A 99 9.71 -12.26 -1.87
CA GLU A 99 10.27 -12.47 -3.23
C GLU A 99 9.18 -12.76 -4.28
N TYR A 100 8.14 -13.51 -3.90
CA TYR A 100 7.03 -13.77 -4.83
C TYR A 100 6.23 -12.51 -5.15
N HIS A 101 6.07 -11.60 -4.20
CA HIS A 101 5.35 -10.34 -4.39
C HIS A 101 6.12 -9.46 -5.38
N GLU A 102 7.42 -9.28 -5.15
CA GLU A 102 8.30 -8.52 -6.04
C GLU A 102 8.25 -9.06 -7.48
N LYS A 103 8.34 -10.39 -7.64
CA LYS A 103 8.22 -11.05 -8.96
C LYS A 103 6.86 -10.78 -9.63
N GLN A 104 5.76 -10.79 -8.88
CA GLN A 104 4.44 -10.48 -9.45
C GLN A 104 4.32 -9.01 -9.87
N VAL A 105 4.84 -8.07 -9.07
CA VAL A 105 4.85 -6.64 -9.40
C VAL A 105 5.69 -6.38 -10.64
N GLN A 106 6.91 -6.92 -10.72
CA GLN A 106 7.78 -6.83 -11.90
C GLN A 106 7.11 -7.39 -13.15
N LYS A 107 6.45 -8.55 -13.03
CA LYS A 107 5.69 -9.16 -14.13
C LYS A 107 4.54 -8.27 -14.61
N MET A 108 3.79 -7.67 -13.68
CA MET A 108 2.69 -6.77 -14.02
C MET A 108 3.19 -5.50 -14.70
N PHE A 109 4.24 -4.89 -14.15
CA PHE A 109 4.91 -3.72 -14.73
C PHE A 109 5.36 -4.02 -16.15
N LYS A 110 6.12 -5.10 -16.36
CA LYS A 110 6.62 -5.49 -17.68
C LYS A 110 5.46 -5.71 -18.67
N LYS A 111 4.39 -6.38 -18.25
CA LYS A 111 3.22 -6.61 -19.11
C LYS A 111 2.55 -5.30 -19.56
N MET A 112 2.41 -4.33 -18.65
CA MET A 112 1.82 -3.03 -18.97
C MET A 112 2.76 -2.15 -19.81
N TYR A 113 4.07 -2.23 -19.54
CA TYR A 113 5.11 -1.59 -20.34
C TYR A 113 5.13 -2.12 -21.78
N ASP A 114 5.19 -3.44 -21.96
CA ASP A 114 5.18 -4.09 -23.28
C ASP A 114 3.90 -3.76 -24.08
N LYS A 115 2.79 -3.45 -23.40
CA LYS A 115 1.52 -3.04 -24.00
C LYS A 115 1.47 -1.54 -24.36
N GLY A 116 2.47 -0.76 -23.97
CA GLY A 116 2.51 0.70 -24.13
C GLY A 116 1.57 1.44 -23.18
N ASP A 117 1.17 0.81 -22.08
CA ASP A 117 0.37 1.45 -21.02
C ASP A 117 1.26 2.11 -19.96
N ILE A 118 2.52 1.70 -19.85
CA ILE A 118 3.55 2.39 -19.06
C ILE A 118 4.54 3.03 -20.02
N TYR A 119 4.87 4.30 -19.79
CA TYR A 119 5.81 5.06 -20.62
C TYR A 119 6.71 5.92 -19.74
N LYS A 120 7.93 6.17 -20.21
CA LYS A 120 8.89 7.06 -19.53
C LYS A 120 8.55 8.50 -19.91
N SER A 121 8.50 9.37 -18.92
CA SER A 121 8.31 10.82 -19.11
C SER A 121 9.03 11.54 -17.98
N GLU A 122 9.05 12.86 -18.05
CA GLU A 122 9.43 13.70 -16.92
C GLU A 122 8.17 14.35 -16.36
N TYR A 123 8.14 14.49 -15.04
CA TYR A 123 7.17 15.33 -14.35
C TYR A 123 7.90 16.38 -13.53
N GLU A 124 7.47 17.62 -13.67
CA GLU A 124 7.93 18.74 -12.88
C GLU A 124 6.75 19.28 -12.09
N GLY A 125 6.93 19.43 -10.78
CA GLY A 125 5.92 20.00 -9.91
C GLY A 125 6.46 20.28 -8.51
N TRP A 126 5.56 20.72 -7.65
CA TRP A 126 5.85 21.00 -6.26
C TRP A 126 5.62 19.76 -5.42
N TYR A 127 6.69 19.19 -4.87
CA TYR A 127 6.64 17.95 -4.10
C TYR A 127 6.55 18.22 -2.60
N CYS A 128 5.68 17.48 -1.92
CA CYS A 128 5.53 17.51 -0.47
C CYS A 128 6.00 16.18 0.13
N THR A 129 7.25 16.13 0.62
CA THR A 129 7.85 14.90 1.19
C THR A 129 7.00 14.22 2.28
N PRO A 130 6.36 14.92 3.22
CA PRO A 130 5.50 14.27 4.21
C PRO A 130 4.26 13.57 3.64
N CYS A 131 3.68 14.13 2.57
CA CYS A 131 2.49 13.60 1.90
C CYS A 131 2.82 12.69 0.72
N GLU A 132 4.10 12.59 0.33
CA GLU A 132 4.58 11.80 -0.82
C GLU A 132 3.76 12.07 -2.09
N SER A 133 3.45 13.35 -2.32
CA SER A 133 2.53 13.81 -3.36
C SER A 133 3.08 15.03 -4.09
N PHE A 134 2.80 15.08 -5.40
CA PHE A 134 3.12 16.20 -6.27
C PHE A 134 1.91 17.11 -6.48
N TRP A 135 2.16 18.41 -6.56
CA TRP A 135 1.17 19.45 -6.78
C TRP A 135 1.57 20.34 -7.96
N THR A 136 0.56 20.77 -8.72
CA THR A 136 0.72 21.86 -9.69
C THR A 136 0.72 23.21 -8.99
N ASP A 137 1.24 24.27 -9.63
CA ASP A 137 1.20 25.63 -9.08
C ASP A 137 -0.22 26.07 -8.66
N SER A 138 -1.23 25.67 -9.43
CA SER A 138 -2.64 26.02 -9.16
C SER A 138 -3.24 25.32 -7.94
N GLN A 139 -2.62 24.23 -7.47
CA GLN A 139 -3.10 23.46 -6.32
C GLN A 139 -2.45 23.90 -5.01
N LEU A 140 -1.38 24.71 -5.07
CA LEU A 140 -0.74 25.22 -3.86
C LEU A 140 -1.63 26.26 -3.17
N VAL A 141 -1.59 26.25 -1.84
CA VAL A 141 -2.22 27.28 -1.01
C VAL A 141 -1.11 28.10 -0.37
N ASP A 142 -1.02 29.38 -0.72
CA ASP A 142 0.06 30.29 -0.28
C ASP A 142 1.48 29.75 -0.54
N GLY A 143 1.68 29.03 -1.65
CA GLY A 143 2.95 28.40 -1.98
C GLY A 143 3.29 27.15 -1.17
N LYS A 144 2.29 26.57 -0.48
CA LYS A 144 2.45 25.39 0.40
C LYS A 144 1.54 24.24 -0.01
N CYS A 145 1.83 23.06 0.53
CA CYS A 145 1.06 21.84 0.31
C CYS A 145 -0.40 22.05 0.76
N PRO A 146 -1.40 21.83 -0.11
CA PRO A 146 -2.82 22.03 0.23
C PRO A 146 -3.31 21.11 1.34
N ASP A 147 -2.74 19.89 1.45
CA ASP A 147 -3.22 18.88 2.40
C ASP A 147 -2.67 19.09 3.81
N CYS A 148 -1.44 19.58 3.96
CA CYS A 148 -0.78 19.67 5.27
C CYS A 148 -0.19 21.03 5.63
N GLY A 149 -0.29 22.03 4.74
CA GLY A 149 0.17 23.40 4.96
C GLY A 149 1.69 23.56 5.14
N ARG A 150 2.47 22.52 4.85
CA ARG A 150 3.94 22.54 4.92
C ARG A 150 4.54 22.98 3.59
N ASP A 151 5.80 23.40 3.66
CA ASP A 151 6.55 23.85 2.50
C ASP A 151 6.73 22.71 1.49
N VAL A 152 6.82 23.11 0.22
CA VAL A 152 6.98 22.23 -0.94
C VAL A 152 8.25 22.60 -1.68
N GLU A 153 8.85 21.64 -2.36
CA GLU A 153 10.07 21.84 -3.13
C GLU A 153 9.80 21.57 -4.61
N LYS A 154 10.38 22.38 -5.51
CA LYS A 154 10.33 22.04 -6.94
C LYS A 154 11.15 20.79 -7.17
N ALA A 155 10.49 19.74 -7.63
CA ALA A 155 11.13 18.51 -8.03
C ALA A 155 10.78 18.24 -9.49
N ARG A 156 11.81 17.94 -10.27
CA ARG A 156 11.69 17.37 -11.61
C ARG A 156 12.24 15.96 -11.54
N GLU A 157 11.39 14.99 -11.82
CA GLU A 157 11.78 13.59 -11.79
C GLU A 157 11.41 12.92 -13.11
N GLU A 158 12.40 12.26 -13.69
CA GLU A 158 12.16 11.32 -14.78
C GLU A 158 11.60 10.04 -14.19
N ALA A 159 10.38 9.69 -14.57
CA ALA A 159 9.66 8.56 -14.00
C ALA A 159 8.90 7.76 -15.05
N TYR A 160 8.48 6.56 -14.67
CA TYR A 160 7.55 5.76 -15.46
C TYR A 160 6.11 6.08 -15.06
N PHE A 161 5.30 6.48 -16.02
CA PHE A 161 3.91 6.84 -15.83
C PHE A 161 2.99 5.75 -16.38
N PHE A 162 1.93 5.45 -15.64
CA PHE A 162 0.84 4.63 -16.13
C PHE A 162 -0.20 5.52 -16.83
N LYS A 163 -0.56 5.16 -18.07
CA LYS A 163 -1.53 5.90 -18.90
C LYS A 163 -2.97 5.66 -18.45
N MET A 164 -3.30 6.08 -17.22
CA MET A 164 -4.61 5.87 -16.61
C MET A 164 -5.76 6.47 -17.42
N SER A 165 -5.52 7.58 -18.13
CA SER A 165 -6.52 8.21 -19.01
C SER A 165 -7.06 7.27 -20.09
N LYS A 166 -6.25 6.31 -20.58
CA LYS A 166 -6.70 5.28 -21.52
C LYS A 166 -7.80 4.37 -20.95
N TYR A 167 -7.91 4.30 -19.63
CA TYR A 167 -8.83 3.42 -18.90
C TYR A 167 -10.01 4.17 -18.26
N ALA A 168 -10.02 5.50 -18.30
CA ALA A 168 -10.98 6.34 -17.60
C ALA A 168 -12.44 6.00 -17.99
N ASP A 169 -12.77 6.00 -19.28
CA ASP A 169 -14.15 5.75 -19.75
C ASP A 169 -14.65 4.36 -19.34
N ARG A 170 -13.78 3.35 -19.41
CA ARG A 170 -14.13 1.99 -18.99
C ARG A 170 -14.38 1.91 -17.49
N LEU A 171 -13.59 2.63 -16.69
CA LEU A 171 -13.78 2.69 -15.24
C LEU A 171 -15.08 3.41 -14.89
N MET A 172 -15.35 4.56 -15.52
CA MET A 172 -16.57 5.34 -15.34
C MET A 172 -17.84 4.58 -15.73
N LYS A 173 -17.76 3.68 -16.70
CA LYS A 173 -18.90 2.81 -17.08
C LYS A 173 -19.15 1.66 -16.08
N HIS A 174 -18.14 1.29 -15.30
CA HIS A 174 -18.22 0.15 -14.39
C HIS A 174 -18.77 0.52 -13.00
N ILE A 175 -18.49 1.75 -12.55
CA ILE A 175 -19.03 2.34 -11.30
C ILE A 175 -20.43 2.91 -11.51
#